data_AF-A0A2S0L7T0-F1
#
_entry.id   AF-A0A2S0L7T0-F1
#
_cell.length_a   1.000
_cell.length_b   1.000
_cell.length_c   1.000
_cell.angle_alpha   90.00
_cell.angle_beta   90.00
_cell.angle_gamma   90.00
#
_symmetry.space_group_name_H-M   'P 1'
#
loop_
_entity.id
_entity.type
_entity.pdbx_description
1 polymer ?
#
loop_
_entity_poly.entity_id
_entity_poly.type
_entity_poly.pdbx_seq_one_letter_code
_entity_poly.pdbx_strand_id
1 'polypeptide(L)'
;MSKQQPKLSGAASIIARSAVENNKTAVTTTINIGFILLGVSVLAIGGTAFYYLFWKNRFVKAKYNGNMPRSNVSPAAAQAKAEALYQAMKGAGTNEEAIKRALAGVNYNGYIAIYNAFGKREPGGLTFSLGNGNYEDLTSFLHGDLSESELAAVRRIMAPGAGDLI
;
A
#
# COMPACT_ATOMS: atom_id res chain seq x y z
N MET A 1 -62.09 33.32 -0.92
CA MET A 1 -61.17 33.19 -2.07
C MET A 1 -60.77 31.72 -2.21
N SER A 2 -61.21 31.07 -3.30
CA SER A 2 -60.93 29.66 -3.60
C SER A 2 -59.56 29.53 -4.29
N LYS A 3 -58.67 28.68 -3.78
CA LYS A 3 -57.38 28.38 -4.43
C LYS A 3 -57.57 27.27 -5.46
N GLN A 4 -57.43 27.61 -6.74
CA GLN A 4 -57.43 26.65 -7.85
C GLN A 4 -56.21 25.72 -7.77
N GLN A 5 -56.44 24.41 -7.86
CA GLN A 5 -55.38 23.41 -8.08
C GLN A 5 -54.96 23.41 -9.57
N PRO A 6 -53.66 23.39 -9.90
CA PRO A 6 -53.21 23.35 -11.28
C PRO A 6 -53.49 21.96 -11.88
N LYS A 7 -54.27 21.92 -12.96
CA LYS A 7 -54.49 20.71 -13.76
C LYS A 7 -53.20 20.37 -14.50
N LEU A 8 -52.55 19.27 -14.11
CA LEU A 8 -51.44 18.68 -14.85
C LEU A 8 -51.91 18.27 -16.25
N SER A 9 -51.25 18.81 -17.27
CA SER A 9 -51.48 18.53 -18.70
C SER A 9 -51.46 17.01 -18.97
N GLY A 10 -52.38 16.55 -19.82
CA GLY A 10 -52.69 15.13 -20.04
C GLY A 10 -51.51 14.25 -20.49
N ALA A 11 -50.41 14.82 -20.95
CA ALA A 11 -49.19 14.06 -21.23
C ALA A 11 -48.48 13.57 -19.94
N ALA A 12 -48.48 14.39 -18.88
CA ALA A 12 -47.80 14.06 -17.62
C ALA A 12 -48.52 12.94 -16.85
N SER A 13 -49.85 12.86 -16.94
CA SER A 13 -50.64 11.80 -16.30
C SER A 13 -50.49 10.44 -17.00
N ILE A 14 -50.24 10.43 -18.32
CA ILE A 14 -50.04 9.19 -19.09
C ILE A 14 -48.65 8.61 -18.85
N ILE A 15 -47.61 9.45 -18.79
CA ILE A 15 -46.26 8.98 -18.46
C ILE A 15 -46.21 8.43 -17.03
N ALA A 16 -46.84 9.12 -16.07
CA ALA A 16 -46.93 8.64 -14.69
C ALA A 16 -47.70 7.32 -14.56
N ARG A 17 -48.76 7.09 -15.35
CA ARG A 17 -49.50 5.82 -15.34
C ARG A 17 -48.71 4.66 -15.97
N SER A 18 -47.99 4.91 -17.07
CA SER A 18 -47.17 3.88 -17.73
C SER A 18 -45.99 3.40 -16.86
N ALA A 19 -45.41 4.29 -16.05
CA ALA A 19 -44.34 3.94 -15.12
C ALA A 19 -44.84 3.11 -13.93
N VAL A 20 -46.11 3.28 -13.53
CA VAL A 20 -46.73 2.56 -12.42
C VAL A 20 -47.28 1.20 -12.85
N GLU A 21 -47.78 1.05 -14.07
CA GLU A 21 -48.30 -0.24 -14.57
C GLU A 21 -47.20 -1.26 -14.87
N ASN A 22 -46.07 -0.82 -15.43
CA ASN A 22 -44.94 -1.71 -15.72
C ASN A 22 -44.20 -2.21 -14.47
N ASN A 23 -44.48 -1.65 -13.29
CA ASN A 23 -43.85 -2.03 -12.02
C ASN A 23 -44.75 -2.92 -11.14
N LYS A 24 -45.93 -3.33 -11.61
CA LYS A 24 -46.86 -4.17 -10.82
C LYS A 24 -46.61 -5.68 -10.94
N THR A 25 -45.86 -6.13 -11.95
CA THR A 25 -45.72 -7.56 -12.28
C THR A 25 -44.31 -8.12 -12.16
N ALA A 26 -43.32 -7.31 -11.76
CA ALA A 26 -42.00 -7.81 -11.42
C ALA A 26 -41.54 -7.18 -10.10
N VAL A 27 -41.11 -8.02 -9.16
CA VAL A 27 -40.51 -7.71 -7.84
C VAL A 27 -41.52 -7.55 -6.69
N THR A 28 -42.21 -8.65 -6.33
CA THR A 28 -42.76 -8.87 -4.97
C THR A 28 -41.66 -9.30 -3.98
N THR A 29 -40.48 -8.71 -4.07
CA THR A 29 -39.46 -8.80 -3.03
C THR A 29 -39.51 -7.47 -2.30
N THR A 30 -40.09 -7.45 -1.11
CA THR A 30 -40.05 -6.27 -0.23
C THR A 30 -38.61 -6.05 0.21
N ILE A 31 -37.85 -5.32 -0.59
CA ILE A 31 -36.49 -4.93 -0.27
C ILE A 31 -36.57 -3.87 0.83
N ASN A 32 -36.17 -4.24 2.04
CA ASN A 32 -36.11 -3.31 3.17
C ASN A 32 -34.93 -2.35 2.97
N ILE A 33 -35.25 -1.12 2.57
CA ILE A 33 -34.30 -0.03 2.31
C ILE A 33 -33.41 0.22 3.53
N GLY A 34 -33.91 0.00 4.76
CA GLY A 34 -33.13 0.14 5.99
C GLY A 34 -31.95 -0.85 6.06
N PHE A 35 -32.14 -2.11 5.66
CA PHE A 35 -31.04 -3.08 5.58
C PHE A 35 -30.07 -2.78 4.45
N ILE A 36 -30.53 -2.23 3.32
CA ILE A 36 -29.64 -1.76 2.26
C ILE A 36 -28.77 -0.60 2.77
N LEU A 37 -29.38 0.42 3.38
CA LEU A 37 -28.64 1.57 3.90
C LEU A 37 -27.66 1.16 4.99
N LEU A 38 -28.05 0.25 5.88
CA LEU A 38 -27.16 -0.33 6.88
C LEU A 38 -26.00 -1.11 6.24
N GLY A 39 -26.29 -1.96 5.25
CA GLY A 39 -25.28 -2.72 4.52
C GLY A 39 -24.28 -1.81 3.80
N VAL A 40 -24.76 -0.80 3.08
CA VAL A 40 -23.93 0.18 2.37
C VAL A 40 -23.07 0.99 3.35
N SER A 41 -23.63 1.40 4.49
CA SER A 41 -22.87 2.16 5.49
C SER A 41 -21.80 1.32 6.18
N VAL A 42 -22.07 0.06 6.52
CA VAL A 42 -21.06 -0.87 7.04
C VAL A 42 -19.96 -1.12 6.02
N LEU A 43 -20.31 -1.35 4.74
CA LEU A 43 -19.33 -1.53 3.67
C LEU A 43 -18.48 -0.26 3.45
N ALA A 44 -19.09 0.91 3.50
CA ALA A 44 -18.37 2.18 3.39
C ALA A 44 -17.38 2.34 4.55
N ILE A 45 -17.81 2.18 5.80
CA ILE A 45 -16.94 2.32 6.99
C ILE A 45 -15.83 1.26 6.98
N GLY A 46 -16.19 -0.01 6.78
CA GLY A 46 -15.25 -1.12 6.73
C GLY A 46 -14.24 -0.99 5.59
N GLY A 47 -14.70 -0.63 4.39
CA GLY A 47 -13.85 -0.39 3.23
C GLY A 47 -12.89 0.78 3.44
N THR A 48 -13.36 1.88 4.06
CA THR A 48 -12.53 3.03 4.39
C THR A 48 -11.45 2.66 5.42
N ALA A 49 -11.84 1.99 6.51
CA ALA A 49 -10.90 1.50 7.52
C ALA A 49 -9.85 0.55 6.89
N PHE A 50 -10.29 -0.41 6.08
CA PHE A 50 -9.40 -1.33 5.37
C PHE A 50 -8.42 -0.59 4.45
N TYR A 51 -8.89 0.39 3.69
CA TYR A 51 -8.05 1.19 2.80
C TYR A 51 -6.95 1.94 3.56
N TYR A 52 -7.29 2.60 4.67
CA TYR A 52 -6.30 3.36 5.45
C TYR A 52 -5.35 2.46 6.24
N LEU A 53 -5.83 1.35 6.78
CA LEU A 53 -5.02 0.45 7.60
C LEU A 53 -4.09 -0.44 6.75
N PHE A 54 -4.55 -0.94 5.61
CA PHE A 54 -3.82 -1.95 4.83
C PHE A 54 -3.39 -1.48 3.44
N TRP A 55 -4.26 -0.77 2.71
CA TRP A 55 -4.01 -0.48 1.29
C TRP A 55 -3.09 0.73 1.06
N LYS A 56 -3.30 1.82 1.81
CA LYS A 56 -2.54 3.06 1.70
C LYS A 56 -1.04 2.82 1.89
N ASN A 57 -0.69 1.88 2.77
CA ASN A 57 0.69 1.58 3.16
C ASN A 57 1.22 0.30 2.48
N ARG A 58 0.69 -0.09 1.31
CA ARG A 58 1.20 -1.24 0.56
C ARG A 58 2.63 -1.00 0.05
N PHE A 59 3.42 -2.06 -0.03
CA PHE A 59 4.75 -1.99 -0.63
C PHE A 59 4.64 -1.78 -2.14
N VAL A 60 5.36 -0.80 -2.67
CA VAL A 60 5.46 -0.55 -4.11
C VAL A 60 6.85 -0.98 -4.56
N LYS A 61 6.89 -2.01 -5.41
CA LYS A 61 8.15 -2.48 -5.98
C LYS A 61 8.81 -1.36 -6.77
N ALA A 62 10.07 -1.08 -6.48
CA ALA A 62 10.87 -0.14 -7.24
C ALA A 62 11.21 -0.71 -8.62
N LYS A 63 11.15 0.14 -9.65
CA LYS A 63 11.45 -0.25 -11.03
C LYS A 63 12.96 -0.28 -11.25
N TYR A 64 13.42 -1.29 -11.98
CA TYR A 64 14.81 -1.33 -12.45
C TYR A 64 15.09 -0.19 -13.43
N ASN A 65 16.30 0.35 -13.37
CA ASN A 65 16.75 1.38 -14.30
C ASN A 65 17.47 0.74 -15.49
N GLY A 66 16.93 0.91 -16.70
CA GLY A 66 17.48 0.37 -17.94
C GLY A 66 18.79 1.03 -18.37
N ASN A 67 19.11 2.21 -17.85
CA ASN A 67 20.37 2.92 -18.13
C ASN A 67 21.52 2.47 -17.23
N MET A 68 21.24 1.64 -16.23
CA MET A 68 22.23 1.12 -15.29
C MET A 68 22.56 -0.35 -15.57
N PRO A 69 23.75 -0.85 -15.18
CA PRO A 69 24.10 -2.25 -15.34
C PRO A 69 23.04 -3.17 -14.74
N ARG A 70 22.87 -4.37 -15.33
CA ARG A 70 21.94 -5.38 -14.80
C ARG A 70 22.29 -5.70 -13.34
N SER A 71 21.29 -6.12 -12.57
CA SER A 71 21.48 -6.51 -11.17
C SER A 71 22.63 -7.51 -11.06
N ASN A 72 23.63 -7.19 -10.24
CA ASN A 72 24.71 -8.12 -9.91
C ASN A 72 24.32 -9.10 -8.78
N VAL A 73 23.09 -9.00 -8.29
CA VAL A 73 22.53 -9.86 -7.24
C VAL A 73 21.42 -10.71 -7.86
N SER A 74 21.54 -12.03 -7.75
CA SER A 74 20.51 -12.96 -8.20
C SER A 74 19.26 -12.86 -7.30
N PRO A 75 18.06 -13.26 -7.76
CA PRO A 75 16.85 -13.20 -6.94
C PRO A 75 16.97 -13.95 -5.60
N ALA A 76 17.59 -15.13 -5.60
CA ALA A 76 17.83 -15.91 -4.38
C ALA A 76 18.81 -15.19 -3.42
N ALA A 77 19.89 -14.62 -3.96
CA ALA A 77 20.83 -13.83 -3.17
C ALA A 77 20.20 -12.54 -2.64
N ALA A 78 19.27 -11.93 -3.39
CA ALA A 78 18.55 -10.73 -2.96
C ALA A 78 17.66 -11.05 -1.75
N GLN A 79 16.96 -12.18 -1.77
CA GLN A 79 16.14 -12.63 -0.64
C GLN A 79 17.01 -12.95 0.59
N ALA A 80 18.14 -13.64 0.41
CA ALA A 80 19.06 -13.94 1.50
C ALA A 80 19.67 -12.67 2.11
N LYS A 81 20.11 -11.71 1.28
CA LYS A 81 20.63 -10.42 1.73
C LYS A 81 19.55 -9.60 2.44
N ALA A 82 18.32 -9.58 1.92
CA ALA A 82 17.20 -8.89 2.54
C ALA A 82 16.88 -9.44 3.94
N GLU A 83 16.92 -10.76 4.11
CA GLU A 83 16.74 -11.39 5.42
C GLU A 83 17.87 -11.06 6.37
N ALA A 84 19.12 -11.15 5.91
CA ALA A 84 20.28 -10.79 6.70
C ALA A 84 20.25 -9.32 7.17
N LEU A 85 19.84 -8.41 6.29
CA LEU A 85 19.64 -6.99 6.60
C LEU A 85 18.56 -6.82 7.68
N TYR A 86 17.42 -7.49 7.53
CA TYR A 86 16.35 -7.41 8.52
C TYR A 86 16.78 -7.93 9.89
N GLN A 87 17.46 -9.07 9.95
CA GLN A 87 17.95 -9.62 11.21
C GLN A 87 19.02 -8.73 11.85
N ALA A 88 19.86 -8.09 11.04
CA ALA A 88 20.88 -7.14 11.51
C ALA A 88 20.27 -5.86 12.11
N MET A 89 19.07 -5.48 11.67
CA MET A 89 18.37 -4.25 12.06
C MET A 89 17.31 -4.49 13.16
N LYS A 90 16.65 -5.66 13.19
CA LYS A 90 15.62 -6.00 14.17
C LYS A 90 16.18 -6.38 15.55
N GLY A 91 17.47 -6.68 15.65
CA GLY A 91 18.12 -7.18 16.87
C GLY A 91 18.15 -6.18 18.04
N ALA A 92 18.73 -6.58 19.17
CA ALA A 92 19.01 -5.68 20.29
C ALA A 92 20.19 -4.75 19.92
N GLY A 93 19.93 -3.79 19.05
CA GLY A 93 20.91 -2.93 18.39
C GLY A 93 21.11 -3.28 16.90
N THR A 94 21.70 -2.34 16.17
CA THR A 94 22.00 -2.45 14.74
C THR A 94 23.36 -3.13 14.56
N ASN A 95 23.46 -4.14 13.70
CA ASN A 95 24.75 -4.72 13.31
C ASN A 95 25.24 -4.09 12.00
N GLU A 96 25.97 -2.97 12.12
CA GLU A 96 26.39 -2.17 10.96
C GLU A 96 27.38 -2.92 10.08
N GLU A 97 28.20 -3.79 10.66
CA GLU A 97 29.11 -4.64 9.88
C GLU A 97 28.36 -5.64 8.99
N ALA A 98 27.29 -6.25 9.50
CA ALA A 98 26.46 -7.15 8.71
C ALA A 98 25.77 -6.41 7.57
N ILE A 99 25.29 -5.19 7.80
CA ILE A 99 24.72 -4.32 6.78
C ILE A 99 25.77 -3.98 5.71
N LYS A 100 26.96 -3.55 6.13
CA LYS A 100 28.06 -3.25 5.22
C LYS A 100 28.44 -4.46 4.37
N ARG A 101 28.57 -5.64 4.97
CA ARG A 101 28.86 -6.89 4.24
C ARG A 101 27.75 -7.27 3.27
N ALA A 102 26.48 -7.04 3.63
CA ALA A 102 25.34 -7.34 2.77
C ALA A 102 25.26 -6.41 1.56
N LEU A 103 25.60 -5.13 1.71
CA LEU A 103 25.52 -4.11 0.66
C LEU A 103 26.83 -3.87 -0.10
N ALA A 104 27.96 -4.37 0.40
CA ALA A 104 29.26 -4.25 -0.26
C ALA A 104 29.21 -4.72 -1.73
N GLY A 105 29.67 -3.86 -2.63
CA GLY A 105 29.73 -4.11 -4.08
C GLY A 105 28.38 -4.26 -4.78
N VAL A 106 27.26 -4.04 -4.10
CA VAL A 106 25.93 -4.09 -4.73
C VAL A 106 25.77 -2.90 -5.67
N ASN A 107 25.35 -3.15 -6.91
CA ASN A 107 25.08 -2.09 -7.90
C ASN A 107 23.64 -1.59 -7.81
N TYR A 108 23.30 -0.54 -8.56
CA TYR A 108 21.98 0.11 -8.47
C TYR A 108 20.83 -0.87 -8.63
N ASN A 109 20.82 -1.64 -9.72
CA ASN A 109 19.76 -2.62 -9.97
C ASN A 109 19.82 -3.81 -8.99
N GLY A 110 21.00 -4.11 -8.43
CA GLY A 110 21.19 -5.05 -7.32
C GLY A 110 20.53 -4.58 -6.05
N TYR A 111 20.67 -3.30 -5.70
CA TYR A 111 19.99 -2.70 -4.56
C TYR A 111 18.48 -2.74 -4.76
N ILE A 112 17.98 -2.37 -5.94
CA ILE A 112 16.55 -2.47 -6.28
C ILE A 112 16.04 -3.91 -6.15
N ALA A 113 16.83 -4.91 -6.51
CA ALA A 113 16.47 -6.31 -6.32
C ALA A 113 16.35 -6.68 -4.84
N ILE A 114 17.31 -6.24 -4.00
CA ILE A 114 17.28 -6.46 -2.55
C ILE A 114 16.11 -5.70 -1.92
N TYR A 115 15.89 -4.43 -2.26
CA TYR A 115 14.76 -3.61 -1.82
C TYR A 115 13.43 -4.29 -2.13
N ASN A 116 13.26 -4.77 -3.37
CA ASN A 116 12.06 -5.49 -3.79
C ASN A 116 11.86 -6.83 -3.07
N ALA A 117 12.95 -7.51 -2.71
CA ALA A 117 12.92 -8.76 -1.94
C ALA A 117 12.71 -8.53 -0.44
N PHE A 118 13.16 -7.38 0.09
CA PHE A 118 12.95 -6.96 1.47
C PHE A 118 11.49 -6.66 1.74
N GLY A 119 10.84 -5.94 0.82
CA GLY A 119 9.43 -5.59 0.93
C GLY A 119 9.17 -4.59 2.06
N LYS A 120 8.03 -4.76 2.72
CA LYS A 120 7.67 -4.01 3.94
C LYS A 120 7.82 -4.94 5.13
N ARG A 121 8.56 -4.50 6.15
CA ARG A 121 8.80 -5.28 7.37
C ARG A 121 8.46 -4.47 8.61
N GLU A 122 8.18 -5.16 9.71
CA GLU A 122 7.90 -4.52 10.99
C GLU A 122 9.21 -3.96 11.57
N PRO A 123 9.27 -2.65 11.89
CA PRO A 123 10.44 -2.02 12.50
C PRO A 123 10.82 -2.75 13.79
N GLY A 124 12.12 -2.87 14.04
CA GLY A 124 12.63 -3.53 15.24
C GLY A 124 12.10 -2.85 16.50
N GLY A 125 11.33 -3.57 17.32
CA GLY A 125 10.80 -3.04 18.57
C GLY A 125 9.44 -3.63 18.96
N LEU A 126 9.06 -3.47 20.23
CA LEU A 126 7.73 -3.83 20.75
C LEU A 126 6.69 -2.79 20.30
N THR A 127 6.29 -2.82 19.03
CA THR A 127 5.20 -1.96 18.53
C THR A 127 3.98 -2.81 18.17
N PHE A 128 2.89 -2.63 18.91
CA PHE A 128 1.58 -3.13 18.50
C PHE A 128 1.05 -2.21 17.39
N SER A 129 0.94 -2.72 16.16
CA SER A 129 0.38 -1.99 15.01
C SER A 129 -0.89 -2.66 14.49
N LEU A 130 -1.97 -1.88 14.41
CA LEU A 130 -3.17 -2.27 13.67
C LEU A 130 -2.97 -1.86 12.19
N GLY A 131 -2.79 -2.84 11.31
CA GLY A 131 -2.54 -2.63 9.88
C GLY A 131 -1.06 -2.43 9.52
N ASN A 132 -0.80 -2.01 8.28
CA ASN A 132 0.55 -1.86 7.73
C ASN A 132 1.16 -0.45 7.98
N GLY A 133 0.61 0.30 8.94
CA GLY A 133 0.97 1.70 9.20
C GLY A 133 2.43 1.91 9.59
N ASN A 134 2.97 1.00 10.39
CA ASN A 134 4.33 1.10 10.89
C ASN A 134 5.34 0.29 10.05
N TYR A 135 4.90 -0.38 8.97
CA TYR A 135 5.80 -1.22 8.19
C TYR A 135 6.67 -0.35 7.27
N GLU A 136 7.97 -0.52 7.41
CA GLU A 136 9.00 0.24 6.72
C GLU A 136 9.64 -0.60 5.60
N ASP A 137 10.10 0.07 4.57
CA ASP A 137 10.91 -0.55 3.52
C ASP A 137 12.39 -0.51 3.85
N LEU A 138 13.23 -1.17 3.05
CA LEU A 138 14.66 -1.28 3.32
C LEU A 138 15.34 0.09 3.49
N THR A 139 15.00 1.07 2.67
CA THR A 139 15.63 2.39 2.73
C THR A 139 15.24 3.10 4.02
N SER A 140 13.95 3.08 4.39
CA SER A 140 13.47 3.65 5.65
C SER A 140 14.14 3.01 6.87
N PHE A 141 14.27 1.68 6.88
CA PHE A 141 15.01 0.95 7.92
C PHE A 141 16.46 1.42 8.05
N LEU A 142 17.17 1.53 6.92
CA LEU A 142 18.56 1.97 6.92
C LEU A 142 18.71 3.41 7.44
N HIS A 143 17.76 4.31 7.15
CA HIS A 143 17.78 5.67 7.68
C HIS A 143 17.39 5.76 9.16
N GLY A 144 16.53 4.86 9.65
CA GLY A 144 16.14 4.81 11.05
C GLY A 144 17.25 4.26 11.95
N ASP A 145 17.95 3.23 11.47
CA ASP A 145 18.87 2.43 12.29
C ASP A 145 20.35 2.83 12.16
N LEU A 146 20.74 3.55 11.10
CA LEU A 146 22.11 4.01 10.88
C LEU A 146 22.23 5.52 11.00
N SER A 147 23.35 5.99 11.55
CA SER A 147 23.70 7.41 11.50
C SER A 147 24.12 7.85 10.09
N GLU A 148 24.07 9.16 9.82
CA GLU A 148 24.54 9.75 8.55
C GLU A 148 25.97 9.33 8.19
N SER A 149 26.84 9.18 9.20
CA SER A 149 28.23 8.76 8.99
C SER A 149 28.35 7.31 8.53
N GLU A 150 27.45 6.44 9.01
CA GLU A 150 27.41 5.01 8.68
C GLU A 150 26.74 4.77 7.34
N LEU A 151 25.66 5.50 7.04
CA LEU A 151 25.07 5.57 5.71
C LEU A 151 26.13 5.99 4.69
N ALA A 152 26.88 7.06 4.96
CA ALA A 152 27.97 7.48 4.09
C ALA A 152 29.04 6.38 3.92
N ALA A 153 29.34 5.61 4.96
CA ALA A 153 30.24 4.47 4.86
C ALA A 153 29.67 3.34 3.98
N VAL A 154 28.37 3.03 4.10
CA VAL A 154 27.67 2.05 3.25
C VAL A 154 27.66 2.52 1.79
N ARG A 155 27.31 3.78 1.52
CA ARG A 155 27.30 4.35 0.16
C ARG A 155 28.67 4.21 -0.53
N ARG A 156 29.77 4.39 0.21
CA ARG A 156 31.14 4.29 -0.32
C ARG A 156 31.56 2.86 -0.71
N ILE A 157 31.04 1.84 -0.03
CA ILE A 157 31.40 0.44 -0.31
C ILE A 157 30.49 -0.21 -1.36
N MET A 158 29.40 0.46 -1.72
CA MET A 158 28.53 0.04 -2.80
C MET A 158 29.12 0.40 -4.17
N ALA A 159 28.63 -0.24 -5.22
CA ALA A 159 29.06 0.10 -6.56
C ALA A 159 28.49 1.48 -7.01
N PRO A 160 29.13 2.17 -7.97
CA PRO A 160 28.74 3.51 -8.39
C PRO A 160 27.24 3.64 -8.73
N GLY A 161 26.62 4.73 -8.28
CA GLY A 161 25.20 5.04 -8.46
C GLY A 161 24.26 4.32 -7.49
N ALA A 162 24.67 3.21 -6.87
CA ALA A 162 23.81 2.49 -5.93
C ALA A 162 23.67 3.22 -4.59
N GLY A 163 24.72 3.94 -4.16
CA GLY A 163 24.69 4.76 -2.96
C GLY A 163 23.75 5.96 -3.03
N ASP A 164 23.26 6.35 -4.22
CA ASP A 164 22.29 7.45 -4.36
C ASP A 164 20.85 7.03 -4.00
N LEU A 165 20.62 5.74 -3.76
CA LEU A 165 19.30 5.15 -3.41
C LEU A 165 19.03 5.08 -1.90
N ILE A 166 20.02 5.48 -1.11
CA ILE A 166 20.04 5.43 0.36
C ILE A 166 20.70 6.71 0.85
#